data_AF-A0A0F9JKN6-F1
#
_entry.id   AF-A0A0F9JKN6-F1
#
_cell.length_a   1.000
_cell.length_b   1.000
_cell.length_c   1.000
_cell.angle_alpha   90.00
_cell.angle_beta   90.00
_cell.angle_gamma   90.00
#
_symmetry.space_group_name_H-M   'P 1'
#
loop_
_entity.id
_entity.type
_entity.pdbx_description
1 polymer ?
#
loop_
_entity_poly.entity_id
_entity_poly.type
_entity_poly.pdbx_seq_one_letter_code
_entity_poly.pdbx_strand_id
1 'polypeptide(L)'
;MNTKKIVKTLIKFARREYKEKRPIGVRVLRVKEALVLSKGGPIKTLSVSQIKNPYYLVVAEYKNQMRIYSYSLNGLLLGAENLDITKSLLDKIKKKTVKEYEFPK
;
A
#
# COMPACT_ATOMS: atom_id res chain seq x y z
N MET A 1 -10.05 -18.60 -3.10
CA MET A 1 -8.96 -17.64 -3.36
C MET A 1 -8.05 -17.57 -2.13
N ASN A 2 -6.73 -17.75 -2.27
CA ASN A 2 -5.86 -18.03 -1.12
C ASN A 2 -5.13 -16.75 -0.63
N THR A 3 -5.87 -15.87 0.04
CA THR A 3 -5.41 -14.58 0.55
C THR A 3 -4.12 -14.69 1.39
N LYS A 4 -3.97 -15.77 2.18
CA LYS A 4 -2.76 -16.05 2.97
C LYS A 4 -1.50 -16.21 2.12
N LYS A 5 -1.60 -16.81 0.92
CA LYS A 5 -0.46 -16.96 0.00
C LYS A 5 -0.04 -15.60 -0.55
N ILE A 6 -1.01 -14.76 -0.89
CA ILE A 6 -0.77 -13.42 -1.45
C ILE A 6 -0.10 -12.51 -0.42
N VAL A 7 -0.62 -12.47 0.81
CA VAL A 7 0.00 -11.70 1.90
C VAL A 7 1.43 -12.15 2.15
N LYS A 8 1.72 -13.46 2.13
CA LYS A 8 3.11 -13.97 2.22
C LYS A 8 4.01 -13.45 1.08
N THR A 9 3.50 -13.39 -0.15
CA THR A 9 4.24 -12.82 -1.30
C THR A 9 4.51 -11.34 -1.10
N LEU A 10 3.51 -10.57 -0.64
CA LEU A 10 3.66 -9.14 -0.35
C LEU A 10 4.65 -8.88 0.79
N ILE A 11 4.65 -9.72 1.83
CA ILE A 11 5.63 -9.65 2.92
C ILE A 11 7.03 -9.93 2.39
N LYS A 12 7.21 -10.93 1.51
CA LYS A 12 8.52 -11.19 0.87
C LYS A 12 8.99 -9.99 0.05
N PHE A 13 8.08 -9.37 -0.71
CA PHE A 13 8.39 -8.15 -1.46
C PHE A 13 8.76 -6.99 -0.52
N ALA A 14 7.97 -6.73 0.51
CA ALA A 14 8.24 -5.72 1.53
C ALA A 14 9.60 -5.94 2.22
N ARG A 15 9.95 -7.20 2.52
CA ARG A 15 11.26 -7.55 3.09
C ARG A 15 12.41 -7.27 2.13
N ARG A 16 12.22 -7.56 0.83
CA ARG A 16 13.21 -7.27 -0.21
C ARG A 16 13.43 -5.77 -0.35
N GLU A 17 12.34 -5.01 -0.46
CA GLU A 17 12.37 -3.55 -0.51
C GLU A 17 13.05 -2.94 0.71
N TYR A 18 12.76 -3.47 1.91
CA TYR A 18 13.40 -3.03 3.15
C TYR A 18 14.93 -3.25 3.11
N LYS A 19 15.37 -4.41 2.64
CA LYS A 19 16.80 -4.74 2.55
C LYS A 19 17.55 -3.93 1.47
N GLU A 20 16.94 -3.78 0.30
CA GLU A 20 17.59 -3.16 -0.87
C GLU A 20 17.58 -1.63 -0.77
N LYS A 21 16.44 -1.03 -0.43
CA LYS A 21 16.27 0.43 -0.46
C LYS A 21 16.44 1.10 0.90
N ARG A 22 16.55 0.30 1.98
CA ARG A 22 16.67 0.76 3.37
C ARG A 22 15.72 1.92 3.73
N PRO A 23 14.41 1.80 3.42
CA PRO A 23 13.41 2.72 3.96
C PRO A 23 13.42 2.67 5.49
N ILE A 24 12.94 3.73 6.09
CA ILE A 24 12.76 3.84 7.54
C ILE A 24 11.79 2.75 8.03
N GLY A 25 10.77 2.40 7.26
CA GLY A 25 9.89 1.29 7.59
C GLY A 25 9.08 0.83 6.40
N VAL A 26 8.58 -0.40 6.44
CA VAL A 26 7.68 -0.92 5.39
C VAL A 26 6.46 -1.55 6.02
N ARG A 27 5.29 -1.14 5.54
CA ARG A 27 3.98 -1.61 6.02
C ARG A 27 3.23 -2.29 4.89
N VAL A 28 2.67 -3.46 5.18
CA VAL A 28 1.71 -4.14 4.30
C VAL A 28 0.32 -3.88 4.85
N LEU A 29 -0.51 -3.24 4.04
CA LEU A 29 -1.84 -2.78 4.38
C LEU A 29 -2.86 -3.43 3.45
N ARG A 30 -4.03 -3.79 3.98
CA ARG A 30 -5.20 -4.22 3.21
C ARG A 30 -6.21 -3.09 3.16
N VAL A 31 -6.76 -2.79 1.99
CA VAL A 31 -7.78 -1.75 1.84
C VAL A 31 -9.12 -2.30 2.36
N LYS A 32 -9.85 -1.52 3.17
CA LYS A 32 -11.21 -1.90 3.60
C LYS A 32 -12.16 -1.79 2.40
N GLU A 33 -12.97 -2.83 2.17
CA GLU A 33 -13.83 -3.00 0.97
C GLU A 33 -14.73 -1.79 0.65
N ALA A 34 -15.11 -1.00 1.65
CA ALA A 34 -15.95 0.20 1.49
C ALA A 34 -15.39 1.27 0.51
N LEU A 35 -14.12 1.18 0.11
CA LEU A 35 -13.45 2.16 -0.76
C LEU A 35 -13.14 1.69 -2.19
N VAL A 36 -13.41 0.42 -2.48
CA VAL A 36 -13.32 -0.14 -3.84
C VAL A 36 -14.36 0.52 -4.77
N LEU A 37 -15.39 1.19 -4.21
CA LEU A 37 -16.52 1.73 -4.97
C LEU A 37 -16.60 3.26 -4.99
N SER A 38 -15.71 3.98 -4.29
CA SER A 38 -15.84 5.45 -4.16
C SER A 38 -14.88 6.19 -5.10
N LYS A 39 -15.43 6.91 -6.10
CA LYS A 39 -14.71 7.98 -6.82
C LYS A 39 -14.07 8.93 -5.79
N GLY A 40 -12.76 8.85 -5.58
CA GLY A 40 -12.04 9.66 -4.57
C GLY A 40 -11.46 8.88 -3.39
N GLY A 41 -10.81 7.74 -3.65
CA GLY A 41 -10.01 7.01 -2.66
C GLY A 41 -8.96 7.88 -1.94
N PRO A 42 -8.31 7.38 -0.87
CA PRO A 42 -7.36 8.15 -0.04
C PRO A 42 -6.21 8.81 -0.81
N ILE A 43 -5.96 8.35 -2.04
CA ILE A 43 -4.92 8.83 -2.94
C ILE A 43 -5.64 9.48 -4.12
N LYS A 44 -5.67 10.82 -4.18
CA LYS A 44 -6.32 11.58 -5.29
C LYS A 44 -5.65 11.29 -6.66
N THR A 45 -4.40 10.84 -6.66
CA THR A 45 -3.65 10.45 -7.87
C THR A 45 -4.01 9.08 -8.44
N LEU A 46 -4.77 8.24 -7.71
CA LEU A 46 -5.47 7.09 -8.32
C LEU A 46 -6.68 7.54 -9.17
N SER A 47 -6.58 8.69 -9.83
CA SER A 47 -7.42 9.08 -10.95
C SER A 47 -6.93 8.33 -12.19
N VAL A 48 -7.05 7.01 -12.18
CA VAL A 48 -6.88 6.24 -13.40
C VAL A 48 -8.07 5.33 -13.51
N SER A 49 -8.98 5.72 -14.40
CA SER A 49 -10.09 4.93 -14.96
C SER A 49 -9.66 3.57 -15.55
N GLN A 50 -8.48 3.05 -15.21
CA GLN A 50 -7.87 1.81 -15.72
C GLN A 50 -7.27 0.92 -14.61
N ILE A 51 -7.05 1.42 -13.38
CA ILE A 51 -6.53 0.57 -12.29
C ILE A 51 -7.71 -0.05 -11.55
N LYS A 52 -8.02 -1.32 -11.86
CA LYS A 52 -8.97 -2.14 -11.10
C LYS A 52 -8.60 -2.11 -9.61
N ASN A 53 -9.35 -1.33 -8.84
CA ASN A 53 -9.38 -1.20 -7.39
C ASN A 53 -8.28 -1.94 -6.60
N PRO A 54 -7.28 -1.24 -6.04
CA PRO A 54 -6.24 -1.87 -5.23
C PRO A 54 -6.83 -2.45 -3.96
N TYR A 55 -6.47 -3.70 -3.67
CA TYR A 55 -6.90 -4.44 -2.48
C TYR A 55 -5.82 -4.49 -1.41
N TYR A 56 -4.54 -4.49 -1.82
CA TYR A 56 -3.40 -4.44 -0.92
C TYR A 56 -2.50 -3.25 -1.27
N LEU A 57 -1.88 -2.66 -0.25
CA LEU A 57 -0.90 -1.59 -0.38
C LEU A 57 0.37 -1.99 0.37
N VAL A 58 1.53 -1.75 -0.22
CA VAL A 58 2.81 -1.81 0.49
C VAL A 58 3.35 -0.38 0.57
N VAL A 59 3.44 0.17 1.77
CA VAL A 59 3.89 1.52 2.04
C VAL A 59 5.31 1.46 2.58
N ALA A 60 6.28 1.94 1.82
CA ALA A 60 7.66 2.14 2.26
C ALA A 60 7.84 3.60 2.67
N GLU A 61 8.14 3.85 3.94
CA GLU A 61 8.36 5.18 4.49
C GLU A 61 9.85 5.54 4.43
N TYR A 62 10.17 6.71 3.87
CA TYR A 62 11.48 7.34 3.89
C TYR A 62 11.40 8.63 4.74
N LYS A 63 12.50 9.40 4.85
CA LYS A 63 12.53 10.60 5.72
C LYS A 63 11.45 11.62 5.40
N ASN A 64 11.31 11.98 4.12
CA ASN A 64 10.39 13.04 3.69
C ASN A 64 9.28 12.53 2.76
N GLN A 65 9.43 11.31 2.27
CA GLN A 65 8.58 10.72 1.23
C GLN A 65 8.20 9.31 1.61
N MET A 66 7.06 8.85 1.11
CA MET A 66 6.68 7.46 1.16
C MET A 66 6.39 6.96 -0.25
N ARG A 67 6.72 5.69 -0.47
CA ARG A 67 6.42 4.99 -1.70
C ARG A 67 5.32 3.99 -1.45
N ILE A 68 4.21 4.13 -2.17
CA ILE A 68 3.05 3.26 -2.07
C ILE A 68 3.02 2.37 -3.29
N TYR A 69 3.13 1.06 -3.09
CA TYR A 69 2.90 0.05 -4.11
C TYR A 69 1.48 -0.48 -3.97
N SER A 70 0.69 -0.35 -5.04
CA SER A 70 -0.69 -0.79 -5.12
C SER A 70 -0.78 -2.17 -5.75
N TYR A 71 -1.50 -3.09 -5.11
CA TYR A 71 -1.67 -4.46 -5.56
C TYR A 71 -3.15 -4.82 -5.66
N SER A 72 -3.47 -5.61 -6.69
CA SER A 72 -4.79 -6.19 -6.85
C SER A 72 -5.06 -7.28 -5.81
N LEU A 73 -6.32 -7.70 -5.72
CA LEU A 73 -6.76 -8.84 -4.91
C LEU A 73 -6.02 -10.15 -5.26
N ASN A 74 -5.50 -10.26 -6.49
CA ASN A 74 -4.73 -11.41 -6.97
C ASN A 74 -3.23 -11.29 -6.68
N GLY A 75 -2.77 -10.21 -6.03
CA GLY A 75 -1.36 -9.96 -5.76
C GLY A 75 -0.57 -9.43 -6.95
N LEU A 76 -1.23 -9.06 -8.04
CA LEU A 76 -0.58 -8.37 -9.17
C LEU A 76 -0.32 -6.92 -8.80
N LEU A 77 0.89 -6.44 -9.08
CA LEU A 77 1.25 -5.03 -8.94
C LEU A 77 0.44 -4.21 -9.95
N LEU A 78 -0.33 -3.26 -9.44
CA LEU A 78 -1.13 -2.33 -10.23
C LEU A 78 -0.38 -1.04 -10.54
N GLY A 79 0.55 -0.64 -9.65
CA GLY A 79 1.35 0.57 -9.82
C GLY A 79 2.10 0.94 -8.55
N ALA A 80 2.95 1.95 -8.65
CA ALA A 80 3.67 2.52 -7.52
C ALA A 80 3.70 4.04 -7.62
N GLU A 81 3.50 4.73 -6.50
CA GLU A 81 3.52 6.19 -6.42
C GLU A 81 4.43 6.64 -5.28
N ASN A 82 5.17 7.73 -5.50
CA ASN A 82 5.89 8.43 -4.46
C ASN A 82 5.05 9.62 -4.02
N LEU A 83 4.82 9.75 -2.71
CA LEU A 83 4.04 10.82 -2.12
C LEU A 83 4.81 11.42 -0.95
N ASP A 84 4.74 12.74 -0.79
CA ASP A 84 5.30 13.38 0.40
C ASP A 84 4.49 12.98 1.64
N ILE A 85 5.21 12.75 2.75
CA ILE A 85 4.58 12.33 4.00
C ILE A 85 3.85 13.53 4.61
N THR A 86 2.52 13.56 4.46
CA THR A 86 1.65 14.51 5.13
C THR A 86 0.78 13.81 6.17
N LYS A 87 0.56 14.44 7.34
CA LYS A 87 -0.28 13.88 8.42
C LYS A 87 -1.68 13.51 7.92
N SER A 88 -2.30 14.39 7.12
CA SER A 88 -3.60 14.17 6.47
C SER A 88 -3.66 12.87 5.65
N LEU A 89 -2.60 12.58 4.89
CA LEU A 89 -2.52 11.40 4.05
C LEU A 89 -2.31 10.13 4.86
N LEU A 90 -1.43 10.16 5.87
CA LEU A 90 -1.25 9.04 6.80
C LEU A 90 -2.53 8.69 7.55
N ASP A 91 -3.27 9.69 8.04
CA ASP A 91 -4.52 9.47 8.75
C ASP A 91 -5.61 8.92 7.82
N LYS A 92 -5.66 9.39 6.58
CA LYS A 92 -6.54 8.81 5.55
C LYS A 92 -6.20 7.36 5.28
N ILE A 93 -4.92 7.01 5.11
CA ILE A 93 -4.47 5.63 4.88
C ILE A 93 -4.83 4.77 6.09
N LYS A 94 -4.51 5.19 7.32
CA LYS A 94 -4.81 4.43 8.54
C LYS A 94 -6.31 4.19 8.74
N LYS A 95 -7.16 5.20 8.53
CA LYS A 95 -8.62 5.04 8.68
C LYS A 95 -9.18 4.03 7.69
N LYS A 96 -8.63 4.04 6.47
CA LYS A 96 -9.15 3.34 5.29
C LYS A 96 -8.50 1.98 5.01
N THR A 97 -7.45 1.63 5.75
CA THR A 97 -6.74 0.36 5.60
C THR A 97 -6.70 -0.42 6.91
N VAL A 98 -6.39 -1.71 6.82
CA VAL A 98 -6.10 -2.61 7.93
C VAL A 98 -4.64 -3.02 7.80
N LYS A 99 -3.88 -2.91 8.89
CA LYS A 99 -2.47 -3.31 8.90
C LYS A 99 -2.39 -4.83 8.95
N GLU A 100 -1.80 -5.44 7.93
CA GLU A 100 -1.57 -6.89 7.87
C GLU A 100 -0.17 -7.23 8.40
N TYR A 101 0.83 -6.39 8.10
CA TYR A 101 2.20 -6.59 8.54
C TYR A 101 2.98 -5.28 8.60
N GLU A 102 3.97 -5.20 9.46
CA GLU A 102 4.88 -4.06 9.59
C GLU A 102 6.28 -4.55 9.88
N PHE A 103 7.25 -4.11 9.08
CA PHE A 103 8.65 -4.23 9.42
C PHE A 103 9.05 -3.07 10.34
N PRO A 104 9.82 -3.35 11.40
CA PRO A 104 10.19 -2.35 12.39
C PRO A 104 11.06 -1.23 11.79
N LYS A 105 10.99 -0.08 12.48
CA LYS A 105 11.84 1.09 12.29
C LYS A 105 13.24 0.87 12.85
#